data_AF-A0A482XV38-F1
#
_entry.id   AF-A0A482XV38-F1
#
_cell.length_a   1.000
_cell.length_b   1.000
_cell.length_c   1.000
_cell.angle_alpha   90.00
_cell.angle_beta   90.00
_cell.angle_gamma   90.00
#
_symmetry.space_group_name_H-M   'P 1'
#
loop_
_entity.id
_entity.type
_entity.pdbx_description
1 polymer ?
#
loop_
_entity_poly.entity_id
_entity_poly.type
_entity_poly.pdbx_seq_one_letter_code
_entity_poly.pdbx_strand_id
1 'polypeptide(L)' 'SLFTEDGENAFHDEDDEFDLSATAHAFIAGILEHAPAITAIANPTVNSYKRLVPGYEAPVYVAWSDRNRSA' A
#
# COMPACT_ATOMS: atom_id res chain seq x y z
N SER A 1 8.44 -0.38 4.63
CA SER A 1 9.87 -0.71 4.56
C SER A 1 10.03 -2.20 4.78
N LEU A 2 11.13 -2.76 4.29
CA LEU A 2 11.58 -4.12 4.53
C LEU A 2 13.08 -4.05 4.78
N PHE A 3 13.61 -4.85 5.71
CA PHE A 3 15.02 -4.82 6.05
C PHE A 3 15.69 -6.15 5.73
N THR A 4 16.91 -6.09 5.20
CA THR A 4 17.78 -7.26 5.07
C THR A 4 18.24 -7.73 6.44
N GLU A 5 18.78 -8.94 6.53
CA GLU A 5 19.36 -9.46 7.79
C GLU A 5 20.52 -8.58 8.30
N ASP A 6 21.21 -7.91 7.38
CA ASP A 6 22.30 -6.97 7.66
C ASP A 6 21.82 -5.58 8.13
N GLY A 7 20.49 -5.35 8.14
CA GLY A 7 19.88 -4.11 8.63
C GLY A 7 19.74 -3.00 7.60
N GLU A 8 19.93 -3.28 6.31
CA GLU A 8 19.73 -2.31 5.22
C GLU A 8 18.27 -2.26 4.80
N ASN A 9 17.76 -1.07 4.45
CA ASN A 9 16.38 -0.92 3.99
C ASN A 9 16.26 -1.39 2.53
N ALA A 10 15.77 -2.62 2.34
CA ALA A 10 15.58 -3.26 1.06
C ALA A 10 14.57 -2.55 0.14
N PHE A 11 13.80 -1.57 0.64
CA PHE A 11 12.87 -0.78 -0.16
C PHE A 11 13.46 0.50 -0.73
N HIS A 12 14.65 0.92 -0.28
CA HIS A 12 15.25 2.18 -0.73
C HIS A 12 16.16 1.96 -1.94
N ASP A 13 16.05 2.83 -2.92
CA ASP A 13 16.92 2.88 -4.10
C ASP A 13 16.97 4.32 -4.60
N GLU A 14 18.13 4.98 -4.50
CA GLU A 14 18.32 6.40 -4.85
C GLU A 14 18.28 6.68 -6.36
N ASP A 15 18.33 5.63 -7.19
CA ASP A 15 18.28 5.75 -8.65
C ASP A 15 16.83 5.73 -9.20
N ASP A 16 15.84 5.37 -8.39
CA ASP A 16 14.42 5.37 -8.76
C ASP A 16 13.75 6.74 -8.54
N GLU A 17 12.77 7.09 -9.37
CA GLU A 17 12.05 8.38 -9.30
C GLU A 17 11.41 8.64 -7.92
N PHE A 18 11.01 7.58 -7.22
CA PHE A 18 10.34 7.66 -5.92
C PHE A 18 11.21 7.19 -4.75
N ASP A 19 12.52 7.06 -4.97
CA ASP A 19 13.47 6.47 -4.02
C ASP A 19 13.11 5.00 -3.63
N LEU A 20 12.42 4.27 -4.54
CA LEU A 20 11.87 2.93 -4.31
C LEU A 20 12.59 1.85 -5.12
N SER A 21 13.08 0.83 -4.42
CA SER A 21 13.71 -0.32 -5.07
C SER A 21 12.71 -1.19 -5.85
N ALA A 22 13.22 -2.04 -6.74
CA ALA A 22 12.42 -3.07 -7.41
C ALA A 22 11.66 -3.98 -6.41
N THR A 23 12.25 -4.24 -5.24
CA THR A 23 11.60 -5.00 -4.16
C THR A 23 10.41 -4.24 -3.56
N ALA A 24 10.52 -2.92 -3.41
CA ALA A 24 9.39 -2.08 -2.97
C ALA A 24 8.26 -2.07 -4.00
N HIS A 25 8.60 -1.89 -5.29
CA HIS A 25 7.62 -1.92 -6.39
C HIS A 25 6.89 -3.27 -6.46
N ALA A 26 7.61 -4.39 -6.35
CA ALA A 26 7.02 -5.72 -6.33
C ALA A 26 6.11 -5.93 -5.11
N PHE A 27 6.50 -5.41 -3.94
CA PHE A 27 5.69 -5.46 -2.73
C PHE A 27 4.39 -4.66 -2.87
N ILE A 28 4.47 -3.43 -3.39
CA ILE A 28 3.30 -2.59 -3.69
C ILE A 28 2.38 -3.31 -4.68
N ALA A 29 2.92 -3.85 -5.78
CA ALA A 29 2.14 -4.59 -6.77
C ALA A 29 1.38 -5.78 -6.14
N GLY A 30 2.03 -6.54 -5.26
CA GLY A 30 1.39 -7.65 -4.54
C GLY A 30 0.26 -7.19 -3.61
N ILE A 31 0.43 -6.05 -2.92
CA ILE A 31 -0.64 -5.46 -2.09
C ILE A 31 -1.83 -5.05 -2.96
N LEU A 32 -1.59 -4.36 -4.07
CA LEU A 32 -2.65 -3.88 -4.96
C LEU A 32 -3.44 -5.07 -5.56
N GLU A 33 -2.74 -6.09 -6.05
CA GLU A 33 -3.35 -7.31 -6.61
C GLU A 33 -4.26 -8.01 -5.56
N HIS A 34 -3.80 -8.07 -4.32
CA HIS A 34 -4.53 -8.78 -3.26
C HIS A 34 -5.43 -7.88 -2.40
N ALA A 35 -5.55 -6.59 -2.73
CA ALA A 35 -6.31 -5.63 -1.94
C ALA A 35 -7.74 -6.11 -1.63
N PRO A 36 -8.54 -6.66 -2.59
CA PRO A 36 -9.89 -7.15 -2.28
C PRO A 36 -9.92 -8.25 -1.21
N ALA A 37 -8.96 -9.18 -1.22
CA ALA A 37 -8.87 -10.25 -0.23
C ALA A 37 -8.36 -9.73 1.11
N ILE A 38 -7.36 -8.84 1.08
CA ILE A 38 -6.80 -8.20 2.28
C ILE A 38 -7.89 -7.38 2.99
N THR A 39 -8.76 -6.67 2.27
CA THR A 39 -9.87 -5.89 2.85
C THR A 39 -10.77 -6.74 3.74
N ALA A 40 -11.01 -8.00 3.40
CA ALA A 40 -11.84 -8.88 4.22
C ALA A 40 -11.26 -9.11 5.62
N ILE A 41 -9.93 -9.09 5.76
CA ILE A 41 -9.21 -9.31 7.03
C ILE A 41 -8.88 -7.99 7.72
N ALA A 42 -8.43 -6.98 6.97
CA ALA A 42 -8.04 -5.67 7.49
C ALA A 42 -9.24 -4.78 7.84
N ASN A 43 -10.41 -5.03 7.24
CA ASN A 43 -11.66 -4.29 7.46
C ASN A 43 -12.83 -5.27 7.73
N PRO A 44 -12.76 -6.07 8.82
CA PRO A 44 -13.55 -7.30 8.94
C PRO A 44 -14.98 -7.09 9.42
N THR A 45 -15.36 -5.87 9.82
CA THR A 45 -16.71 -5.61 10.35
C THR A 45 -17.60 -4.97 9.32
N VAL A 46 -18.92 -5.21 9.42
CA VAL A 46 -19.91 -4.52 8.58
C VAL A 46 -19.76 -2.99 8.66
N ASN A 47 -19.40 -2.46 9.84
CA ASN A 47 -19.19 -1.03 10.04
C ASN A 47 -17.95 -0.50 9.31
N SER A 48 -16.93 -1.33 9.08
CA SER A 48 -15.73 -0.94 8.34
C SER A 48 -16.06 -0.46 6.93
N TYR A 49 -17.05 -1.07 6.28
CA TYR A 49 -17.52 -0.70 4.94
C TYR A 49 -18.34 0.60 4.91
N LYS A 50 -18.79 1.11 6.06
CA LYS A 50 -19.41 2.44 6.15
C LYS A 50 -18.37 3.56 6.08
N ARG A 51 -17.11 3.26 6.42
CA ARG A 51 -15.96 4.17 6.25
C ARG A 51 -15.45 4.18 4.82
N LEU A 52 -15.50 3.05 4.11
CA LEU A 52 -15.03 2.91 2.73
C LEU A 52 -16.04 3.48 1.72
N VAL A 53 -16.31 4.79 1.84
CA VAL A 53 -17.16 5.55 0.93
C VAL A 53 -16.43 6.82 0.47
N PRO A 54 -16.66 7.30 -0.78
CA PRO A 54 -16.00 8.49 -1.29
C PRO A 54 -16.27 9.75 -0.44
N GLY A 55 -15.31 10.69 -0.44
CA GLY A 55 -15.50 12.03 0.13
C GLY A 55 -14.93 12.27 1.53
N TYR A 56 -14.29 11.27 2.14
CA TYR A 56 -13.75 11.35 3.51
C TYR A 56 -12.29 10.88 3.63
N GLU A 57 -11.51 11.01 2.54
CA GLU A 57 -10.09 10.59 2.46
C GLU A 57 -9.81 9.10 2.71
N ALA A 58 -10.85 8.28 2.87
CA ALA A 58 -10.69 6.83 2.96
C ALA A 58 -10.32 6.24 1.59
N PRO A 59 -9.39 5.28 1.52
CA PRO A 59 -9.05 4.61 0.27
C PRO A 59 -10.22 3.73 -0.15
N VAL A 60 -10.84 4.08 -1.28
CA VAL A 60 -11.98 3.35 -1.86
C VAL A 60 -11.66 2.78 -3.24
N TYR A 61 -10.47 3.08 -3.75
CA TYR A 61 -9.93 2.55 -4.99
C TYR A 61 -8.63 1.81 -4.69
N VAL A 62 -8.34 0.78 -5.49
CA VAL A 62 -7.05 0.09 -5.42
C VAL A 62 -6.05 0.91 -6.24
N ALA A 63 -5.26 1.73 -5.56
CA ALA A 63 -4.26 2.58 -6.18
C ALA A 63 -3.07 2.78 -5.25
N TRP A 64 -1.99 3.34 -5.79
CA TRP A 64 -0.86 3.82 -5.02
C TRP A 64 -0.46 5.21 -5.53
N SER A 65 0.03 6.05 -4.63
CA SER A 65 0.56 7.38 -4.94
C SER A 65 1.58 7.78 -3.89
N ASP A 66 2.59 8.54 -4.32
CA ASP A 66 3.62 9.16 -3.49
C ASP A 66 3.04 10.14 -2.44
N ARG A 67 1.95 10.85 -2.77
CA ARG A 67 1.40 11.95 -1.95
C ARG A 67 -0.10 11.86 -1.68
N ASN A 68 -0.87 11.14 -2.48
CA ASN A 68 -2.32 11.09 -2.35
C ASN A 68 -2.75 10.20 -1.18
N ARG A 69 -3.42 10.78 -0.20
CA ARG A 69 -3.93 10.07 0.99
C ARG A 69 -5.19 9.24 0.76
N SER A 70 -5.84 9.43 -0.40
CA SER A 70 -7.00 8.65 -0.83
C SER A 70 -6.65 7.51 -1.78
N ALA A 71 -5.36 7.35 -2.10
CA ALA A 71 -4.85 6.23 -2.91
C ALA A 71 -4.77 4.96 -2.06
#